data_AF-A0A075GK07-F1
#
_entry.id   AF-A0A075GK07-F1
#
_cell.length_a   1.000
_cell.length_b   1.000
_cell.length_c   1.000
_cell.angle_alpha   90.00
_cell.angle_beta   90.00
_cell.angle_gamma   90.00
#
_symmetry.space_group_name_H-M   'P 1'
#
loop_
_entity.id
_entity.type
_entity.pdbx_description
1 polymer ?
#
loop_
_entity_poly.entity_id
_entity_poly.type
_entity_poly.pdbx_seq_one_letter_code
_entity_poly.pdbx_strand_id
1 'polypeptide(L)'
;MLEYTLNIIGSEWLIIIFIVLILLLGTNRFPEAAKKIGKIVGEYNNAKNQVQNQMKDVTNENIKVTGPVKDERKKLEMMAKTLGVDSKNKTDKEIKKIIDDKIGKPEKKLIQN
;
A
#
# COMPACT_ATOMS: atom_id res chain seq x y z
N MET A 1 48.64 -7.57 8.76
CA MET A 1 48.55 -7.86 7.32
C MET A 1 47.23 -8.52 6.89
N LEU A 2 46.30 -8.86 7.80
CA LEU A 2 44.97 -9.42 7.46
C LEU A 2 43.82 -8.42 7.72
N GLU A 3 44.10 -7.20 8.18
CA GLU A 3 43.05 -6.22 8.48
C GLU A 3 42.60 -5.39 7.26
N TYR A 4 43.35 -5.45 6.15
CA TYR A 4 42.96 -4.80 4.89
C TYR A 4 41.81 -5.53 4.17
N THR A 5 41.56 -6.80 4.49
CA THR A 5 40.50 -7.58 3.84
C THR A 5 39.12 -7.39 4.48
N LEU A 6 39.04 -6.83 5.70
CA LEU A 6 37.78 -6.62 6.45
C LEU A 6 37.34 -5.14 6.52
N ASN A 7 38.12 -4.20 5.99
CA ASN A 7 37.71 -2.78 5.92
C ASN A 7 36.98 -2.40 4.61
N ILE A 8 36.89 -3.34 3.68
CA ILE A 8 36.03 -3.25 2.49
C ILE A 8 34.74 -4.00 2.89
N ILE A 9 33.72 -3.32 3.40
CA ILE A 9 32.38 -3.94 3.69
C ILE A 9 31.27 -2.95 3.25
N GLY A 10 31.53 -2.22 2.16
CA GLY A 10 30.60 -1.21 1.67
C GLY A 10 30.57 -1.14 0.14
N SER A 11 30.80 0.06 -0.37
CA SER A 11 30.73 0.40 -1.80
C SER A 11 31.73 -0.35 -2.69
N GLU A 12 32.86 -0.77 -2.14
CA GLU A 12 33.94 -1.42 -2.88
C GLU A 12 33.54 -2.83 -3.32
N TRP A 13 32.80 -3.58 -2.48
CA TRP A 13 32.24 -4.88 -2.88
C TRP A 13 31.21 -4.73 -4.02
N LEU A 14 30.40 -3.67 -3.98
CA LEU A 14 29.46 -3.38 -5.06
C LEU A 14 30.19 -3.15 -6.38
N ILE A 15 31.30 -2.42 -6.36
CA ILE A 15 32.14 -2.19 -7.55
C ILE A 15 32.75 -3.49 -8.06
N ILE A 16 33.28 -4.35 -7.18
CA ILE A 16 33.85 -5.64 -7.58
C ILE A 16 32.78 -6.53 -8.24
N ILE A 17 31.61 -6.64 -7.63
CA ILE A 17 30.47 -7.39 -8.18
C ILE A 17 30.06 -6.82 -9.53
N PHE A 18 30.00 -5.49 -9.66
CA PHE A 18 29.65 -4.82 -10.90
C PHE A 18 30.65 -5.11 -12.03
N ILE A 19 31.95 -5.10 -11.74
CA ILE A 19 33.01 -5.45 -12.69
C ILE A 19 32.85 -6.90 -13.15
N VAL A 20 32.65 -7.84 -12.22
CA VAL A 20 32.43 -9.26 -12.56
C VAL A 20 31.20 -9.42 -13.45
N LEU A 21 30.09 -8.74 -13.15
CA LEU A 21 28.90 -8.76 -13.99
C LEU A 21 29.17 -8.20 -15.39
N ILE A 22 29.91 -7.10 -15.51
CA ILE A 22 30.29 -6.53 -16.82
C ILE A 22 31.19 -7.49 -17.60
N LEU A 23 32.10 -8.20 -16.95
CA LEU A 23 32.96 -9.18 -17.63
C LEU A 23 32.17 -10.39 -18.13
N LEU A 24 31.19 -10.86 -17.35
CA LEU A 24 30.33 -11.99 -17.73
C LEU A 24 29.30 -11.63 -18.80
N LEU A 25 28.63 -10.47 -18.67
CA LEU A 25 27.59 -10.04 -19.61
C LEU A 25 28.16 -9.27 -20.81
N GLY A 26 29.35 -8.69 -20.68
CA GLY A 26 29.95 -7.77 -21.63
C GLY A 26 29.44 -6.33 -21.49
N THR A 27 30.31 -5.36 -21.82
CA THR A 27 30.03 -3.91 -21.75
C THR A 27 28.93 -3.45 -22.70
N ASN A 28 28.61 -4.23 -23.74
CA ASN A 28 27.57 -3.89 -24.71
C ASN A 28 26.17 -4.35 -24.29
N ARG A 29 26.06 -5.46 -23.55
CA ARG A 29 24.76 -6.05 -23.17
C ARG A 29 24.18 -5.45 -21.90
N PHE A 30 25.02 -5.11 -20.93
CA PHE A 30 24.60 -4.45 -19.70
C PHE A 30 23.81 -3.14 -19.94
N PRO A 31 24.30 -2.16 -20.72
CA PRO A 31 23.56 -0.93 -20.97
C PRO A 31 22.31 -1.17 -21.83
N GLU A 32 22.34 -2.13 -22.74
CA GLU A 32 21.18 -2.48 -23.58
C GLU A 32 20.04 -3.06 -22.75
N ALA A 33 20.34 -3.94 -21.79
CA ALA A 33 19.39 -4.49 -20.82
C ALA A 33 18.84 -3.40 -19.89
N ALA A 34 19.72 -2.54 -19.35
CA ALA A 34 19.32 -1.43 -18.49
C ALA A 34 18.37 -0.46 -19.22
N LYS A 35 18.63 -0.13 -20.49
CA LYS A 35 17.74 0.69 -21.32
C LYS A 35 16.36 0.07 -21.48
N LYS A 36 16.28 -1.24 -21.76
CA LYS A 36 15.00 -1.96 -21.91
C LYS A 36 14.21 -2.00 -20.60
N ILE A 37 14.87 -2.35 -19.49
CA ILE A 37 14.24 -2.37 -18.17
C ILE A 37 13.79 -0.96 -17.76
N GLY A 38 14.64 0.05 -17.98
CA GLY A 38 14.31 1.45 -17.71
C GLY A 38 13.10 1.95 -18.51
N LYS A 39 13.00 1.57 -19.79
CA LYS A 39 11.83 1.88 -20.62
C LYS A 39 10.56 1.23 -20.08
N ILE A 40 10.61 -0.06 -19.73
CA ILE A 40 9.45 -0.80 -19.17
C ILE A 40 9.01 -0.18 -17.84
N VAL A 41 9.96 0.07 -16.92
CA VAL A 41 9.66 0.68 -15.61
C VAL A 41 9.12 2.10 -15.79
N GLY A 42 9.66 2.87 -16.74
CA GLY A 42 9.17 4.21 -17.08
C GLY A 42 7.74 4.19 -17.60
N GLU A 43 7.44 3.34 -18.59
CA GLU A 43 6.10 3.16 -19.14
C GLU A 43 5.11 2.65 -18.08
N TYR A 44 5.52 1.69 -17.24
CA TYR A 44 4.71 1.19 -16.14
C TYR A 44 4.40 2.28 -15.11
N ASN A 45 5.39 3.07 -14.70
CA ASN A 45 5.19 4.16 -13.76
C ASN A 45 4.26 5.23 -14.35
N ASN A 46 4.41 5.55 -15.63
CA ASN A 46 3.55 6.51 -16.33
C ASN A 46 2.11 5.99 -16.41
N ALA A 47 1.90 4.73 -16.79
CA ALA A 47 0.58 4.11 -16.83
C ALA A 47 -0.05 4.03 -15.44
N LYS A 48 0.71 3.58 -14.43
CA LYS A 48 0.27 3.53 -13.03
C LYS A 48 -0.09 4.92 -12.50
N ASN A 49 0.65 5.96 -12.87
CA ASN A 49 0.37 7.33 -12.44
C ASN A 49 -0.91 7.87 -13.13
N GLN A 50 -1.05 7.63 -14.43
CA GLN A 50 -2.28 7.99 -15.17
C GLN A 50 -3.51 7.27 -14.61
N VAL A 51 -3.41 5.96 -14.36
CA VAL A 51 -4.51 5.18 -13.76
C VAL A 51 -4.81 5.66 -12.34
N GLN A 52 -3.80 5.93 -11.50
CA GLN A 52 -4.04 6.46 -10.16
C GLN A 52 -4.67 7.85 -10.19
N ASN A 53 -4.25 8.73 -11.10
CA ASN A 53 -4.79 10.08 -11.21
C ASN A 53 -6.22 10.04 -11.76
N GLN A 54 -6.47 9.29 -12.83
CA GLN A 54 -7.83 9.09 -13.37
C GLN A 54 -8.75 8.41 -12.35
N MET A 55 -8.27 7.40 -11.61
CA MET A 55 -9.04 6.77 -10.54
C MET A 55 -9.33 7.76 -9.41
N LYS A 56 -8.38 8.61 -9.02
CA LYS A 56 -8.64 9.68 -8.03
C LYS A 56 -9.63 10.72 -8.54
N ASP A 57 -9.54 11.10 -9.81
CA ASP A 57 -10.43 12.10 -10.43
C ASP A 57 -11.86 11.54 -10.61
N VAL A 58 -11.99 10.29 -11.06
CA VAL A 58 -13.29 9.59 -11.17
C VAL A 58 -13.90 9.25 -9.79
N THR A 59 -13.05 8.91 -8.80
CA THR A 59 -13.49 8.72 -7.40
C THR A 59 -13.98 10.03 -6.79
N ASN A 60 -13.40 11.17 -7.16
CA ASN A 60 -13.86 12.49 -6.73
C ASN A 60 -15.22 12.86 -7.33
N GLU A 61 -15.54 12.39 -8.54
CA GLU A 61 -16.81 12.74 -9.18
C GLU A 61 -17.97 11.80 -8.86
N ASN A 62 -17.78 10.52 -8.52
CA ASN A 62 -18.96 9.65 -8.27
C ASN A 62 -18.89 8.56 -7.19
N ILE A 63 -17.74 8.19 -6.60
CA ILE A 63 -17.73 7.12 -5.59
C ILE A 63 -16.72 7.41 -4.46
N LYS A 64 -17.22 7.82 -3.28
CA LYS A 64 -16.47 7.79 -2.01
C LYS A 64 -16.21 6.33 -1.56
N VAL A 65 -15.36 5.59 -2.26
CA VAL A 65 -14.86 4.28 -1.80
C VAL A 65 -13.38 4.43 -1.45
N THR A 66 -13.18 4.93 -0.23
CA THR A 66 -12.36 4.31 0.81
C THR A 66 -11.15 3.51 0.32
N GLY A 67 -10.03 4.22 0.10
CA GLY A 67 -8.69 3.62 0.23
C GLY A 67 -8.44 3.08 1.65
N PRO A 68 -7.25 2.51 1.94
CA PRO A 68 -6.93 2.02 3.28
C PRO A 68 -7.25 3.10 4.31
N VAL A 69 -8.15 2.74 5.22
CA VAL A 69 -8.69 3.66 6.21
C VAL A 69 -7.61 3.88 7.26
N LYS A 70 -6.72 4.85 6.99
CA LYS A 70 -5.65 5.24 7.91
C LYS A 70 -6.17 5.84 9.21
N ASP A 71 -7.43 6.28 9.19
CA ASP A 71 -8.06 7.04 10.26
C ASP A 71 -9.07 6.17 11.00
N GLU A 72 -8.83 5.97 12.30
CA GLU A 72 -9.69 5.17 13.18
C GLU A 72 -11.15 5.64 13.15
N ARG A 73 -11.38 6.96 13.02
CA ARG A 73 -12.71 7.55 12.94
C ARG A 73 -13.46 7.04 11.71
N LYS A 74 -12.82 7.03 10.54
CA LYS A 74 -13.43 6.55 9.29
C LYS A 74 -13.75 5.06 9.34
N LYS A 75 -12.98 4.26 10.09
CA LYS A 75 -13.25 2.82 10.26
C LYS A 75 -14.50 2.61 11.09
N LEU A 76 -14.64 3.37 12.17
CA LEU A 76 -15.85 3.41 13.00
C LEU A 76 -17.07 3.88 12.21
N GLU A 77 -16.93 4.91 11.38
CA GLU A 77 -18.02 5.40 10.51
C GLU A 77 -18.45 4.38 9.46
N MET A 78 -17.50 3.63 8.88
CA MET A 78 -17.80 2.55 7.94
C MET A 78 -18.57 1.41 8.61
N MET A 79 -18.10 0.97 9.78
CA MET A 79 -18.78 -0.06 10.58
C MET A 79 -20.18 0.41 11.00
N ALA A 80 -20.31 1.66 11.46
CA ALA A 80 -21.59 2.26 11.82
C ALA A 80 -22.55 2.27 10.62
N LYS A 81 -22.08 2.68 9.43
CA LYS A 81 -22.88 2.69 8.20
C LYS A 81 -23.35 1.28 7.81
N THR A 82 -22.47 0.28 7.88
CA THR A 82 -22.81 -1.13 7.62
C THR A 82 -23.86 -1.65 8.60
N LEU A 83 -23.80 -1.19 9.85
CA LEU A 83 -24.75 -1.55 10.91
C LEU A 83 -26.00 -0.66 10.94
N GLY A 84 -26.16 0.31 10.03
CA GLY A 84 -27.29 1.23 10.00
C GLY A 84 -27.34 2.20 11.19
N VAL A 85 -26.19 2.58 11.73
CA VAL A 85 -26.03 3.52 12.85
C VAL A 85 -25.63 4.89 12.31
N ASP A 86 -26.36 5.95 12.71
CA ASP A 86 -26.01 7.33 12.34
C ASP A 86 -24.81 7.84 13.15
N SER A 87 -23.72 8.13 12.45
CA SER A 87 -22.44 8.60 13.00
C SER A 87 -22.27 10.13 13.02
N LYS A 88 -23.17 10.90 12.38
CA LYS A 88 -22.93 12.33 12.07
C LYS A 88 -22.80 13.25 13.28
N ASN A 89 -23.41 12.92 14.41
CA ASN A 89 -23.41 13.75 15.63
C ASN A 89 -22.89 12.99 16.86
N LYS A 90 -22.11 11.92 16.66
CA LYS A 90 -21.63 11.05 17.75
C LYS A 90 -20.12 11.08 17.84
N THR A 91 -19.58 11.09 19.06
CA THR A 91 -18.15 10.96 19.32
C THR A 91 -17.67 9.53 19.04
N ASP A 92 -16.37 9.34 18.85
CA ASP A 92 -15.76 8.06 18.46
C ASP A 92 -16.08 6.96 19.49
N LYS A 93 -16.07 7.34 20.76
CA LYS A 93 -16.40 6.48 21.90
C LYS A 93 -17.86 6.03 21.86
N GLU A 94 -18.78 6.92 21.51
CA GLU A 94 -20.21 6.59 21.39
C GLU A 94 -20.49 5.70 20.19
N ILE A 95 -19.86 5.97 19.04
CA ILE A 95 -20.00 5.13 17.85
C ILE A 95 -19.48 3.73 18.14
N LYS A 96 -18.28 3.62 18.75
CA LYS A 96 -17.70 2.34 19.14
C LYS A 96 -18.60 1.57 20.10
N LYS A 97 -19.15 2.24 21.12
CA LYS A 97 -20.09 1.62 22.07
C LYS A 97 -21.34 1.08 21.39
N ILE A 98 -21.94 1.83 20.46
CA ILE A 98 -23.14 1.39 19.73
C ILE A 98 -22.82 0.20 18.81
N ILE A 99 -21.66 0.21 18.15
CA ILE A 99 -21.18 -0.92 17.32
C ILE A 99 -20.97 -2.15 18.19
N ASP A 100 -20.26 -2.02 19.31
CA ASP A 100 -19.96 -3.10 20.25
C ASP A 100 -21.26 -3.66 20.87
N ASP A 101 -22.24 -2.82 21.20
CA ASP A 101 -23.55 -3.24 21.71
C ASP A 101 -24.39 -3.99 20.66
N LYS A 102 -24.20 -3.67 19.37
CA LYS A 102 -24.96 -4.27 18.26
C LYS A 102 -24.31 -5.55 17.71
N ILE A 103 -22.98 -5.66 17.80
CA ILE A 103 -22.21 -6.87 17.45
C ILE A 103 -22.14 -7.85 18.64
N GLY A 104 -22.01 -7.33 19.87
CA GLY A 104 -21.85 -8.12 21.10
C GLY A 104 -23.13 -8.69 21.67
N LYS A 105 -24.31 -8.32 21.15
CA LYS A 105 -25.56 -9.03 21.43
C LYS A 105 -25.70 -10.18 20.42
N PRO A 106 -25.53 -11.45 20.83
CA PRO A 106 -26.06 -12.54 20.02
C PRO A 106 -27.55 -12.28 19.85
N GLU A 107 -28.03 -12.40 18.61
CA GLU A 107 -29.45 -12.39 18.27
C GLU A 107 -30.21 -13.30 19.25
N LYS A 108 -30.77 -12.72 20.32
CA LYS A 108 -31.89 -13.36 21.02
C LYS A 108 -33.06 -13.22 20.07
N LYS A 109 -33.15 -14.16 19.12
CA LYS A 109 -34.41 -14.53 18.49
C LYS A 109 -35.34 -14.89 19.64
N LEU A 110 -36.20 -13.95 19.99
CA LEU A 110 -37.42 -14.20 20.74
C LEU A 110 -38.23 -15.14 19.86
N ILE A 111 -38.10 -16.43 20.12
CA ILE A 111 -39.04 -17.44 19.65
C ILE A 111 -40.31 -17.19 20.48
N GLN A 112 -41.20 -16.36 19.94
CA GLN A 112 -42.60 -16.36 20.35
C GLN A 112 -43.28 -17.49 19.58
N ASN A 113 -43.58 -18.58 20.29
CA ASN A 113 -44.73 -19.45 20.07
C ASN A 113 -45.00 -20.24 21.35
#